data_AF-A0A2E4GSC5-F1
#
_entry.id   AF-A0A2E4GSC5-F1
#
_cell.length_a   1.000
_cell.length_b   1.000
_cell.length_c   1.000
_cell.angle_alpha   90.00
_cell.angle_beta   90.00
_cell.angle_gamma   90.00
#
_symmetry.space_group_name_H-M   'P 1'
#
loop_
_entity.id
_entity.type
_entity.pdbx_description
1 polymer ?
#
loop_
_entity_poly.entity_id
_entity_poly.type
_entity_poly.pdbx_seq_one_letter_code
_entity_poly.pdbx_strand_id
1 'polypeptide(L)'
;MSQGADHHHGRNANSPEIRTEALEDLLVEKGLIDRARVDALIERFEHDLGPMIGARLVAKSWLEPEFREKLLDDADQVLKDEQIQGAEIEHVEIKVNEPGIHNVVVCTLCSCYPWALLGLPPSWYKSPEYRSRVVREPRKVLEEMGMSLDPDTEIRVWDSS
;
A
#
# COMPACT_ATOMS: atom_id res chain seq x y z
N MET A 1 32.02 1.08 -45.58
CA MET A 1 30.76 1.84 -45.49
C MET A 1 30.07 1.39 -44.21
N SER A 2 30.19 2.19 -43.15
CA SER A 2 29.54 1.93 -41.86
C SER A 2 28.06 2.27 -42.01
N GLN A 3 27.19 1.26 -41.95
CA GLN A 3 25.76 1.49 -41.79
C GLN A 3 25.55 1.92 -40.34
N GLY A 4 25.32 3.22 -40.12
CA GLY A 4 24.85 3.73 -38.85
C GLY A 4 23.49 3.14 -38.55
N ALA A 5 23.34 2.53 -37.38
CA ALA A 5 22.04 2.13 -36.87
C ALA A 5 21.23 3.39 -36.59
N ASP A 6 20.28 3.69 -37.47
CA ASP A 6 19.30 4.75 -37.29
C ASP A 6 18.34 4.30 -36.18
N HIS A 7 18.56 4.77 -34.96
CA HIS A 7 17.66 4.51 -33.84
C HIS A 7 16.38 5.33 -34.05
N HIS A 8 15.34 4.69 -34.58
CA HIS A 8 14.01 5.27 -34.72
C HIS A 8 13.40 5.59 -33.34
N HIS A 9 13.68 6.78 -32.82
CA HIS A 9 12.99 7.37 -31.66
C HIS A 9 11.62 7.95 -32.06
N GLY A 10 10.79 7.16 -32.74
CA GLY A 10 9.39 7.53 -32.95
C GLY A 10 8.62 7.39 -31.64
N ARG A 11 7.94 8.45 -31.19
CA ARG A 11 6.99 8.37 -30.08
C ARG A 11 5.91 7.34 -30.41
N ASN A 12 5.91 6.19 -29.73
CA ASN A 12 4.92 5.14 -29.92
C ASN A 12 3.58 5.59 -29.34
N ALA A 13 2.61 5.94 -30.17
CA ALA A 13 1.28 6.39 -29.72
C ALA A 13 0.53 5.39 -28.81
N ASN A 14 0.96 4.12 -28.76
CA ASN A 14 0.42 3.10 -27.86
C ASN A 14 1.14 3.03 -26.50
N SER A 15 2.14 3.87 -26.24
CA SER A 15 2.84 3.86 -24.95
C SER A 15 1.88 4.25 -23.82
N PRO A 16 2.04 3.72 -22.59
CA PRO A 16 1.21 4.12 -21.45
C PRO A 16 1.27 5.64 -21.22
N GLU A 17 2.43 6.27 -21.39
CA GLU A 17 2.64 7.69 -21.14
C GLU A 17 1.79 8.55 -22.08
N ILE A 18 1.83 8.29 -23.39
CA ILE A 18 1.05 9.03 -24.39
C ILE A 18 -0.45 8.80 -24.21
N ARG A 19 -0.85 7.56 -23.86
CA ARG A 19 -2.27 7.26 -23.60
C ARG A 19 -2.77 7.94 -22.33
N THR A 20 -1.95 8.05 -21.29
CA THR A 20 -2.29 8.78 -20.06
C THR A 20 -2.49 10.26 -20.34
N GLU A 21 -1.56 10.90 -21.07
CA GLU A 21 -1.67 12.32 -21.46
C GLU A 21 -2.93 12.56 -22.30
N ALA A 22 -3.18 11.74 -23.31
CA ALA A 22 -4.36 11.86 -24.16
C ALA A 22 -5.69 11.65 -23.39
N LEU A 23 -5.69 10.76 -22.39
CA LEU A 23 -6.87 10.55 -21.54
C LEU A 23 -7.13 11.76 -20.63
N GLU A 24 -6.08 12.32 -20.02
CA GLU A 24 -6.18 13.52 -19.20
C GLU A 24 -6.72 14.70 -20.03
N ASP A 25 -6.12 14.97 -21.20
CA ASP A 25 -6.56 16.02 -22.13
C ASP A 25 -8.05 15.88 -22.46
N LEU A 26 -8.49 14.68 -22.84
CA LEU A 26 -9.89 14.41 -23.21
C LEU A 26 -10.86 14.63 -22.04
N LEU A 27 -10.49 14.19 -20.84
CA LEU A 27 -11.34 14.34 -19.65
C LEU A 27 -11.43 15.80 -19.20
N VAL A 28 -10.35 16.57 -19.34
CA VAL A 28 -10.31 18.02 -19.08
C VAL A 28 -11.14 18.78 -20.12
N GLU A 29 -10.99 18.48 -21.41
CA GLU A 29 -11.78 19.10 -22.48
C GLU A 29 -13.28 18.88 -22.28
N LYS A 30 -13.66 17.70 -21.78
CA LYS A 30 -15.05 17.37 -21.42
C LYS A 30 -15.51 17.97 -20.09
N GLY A 31 -14.65 18.65 -19.34
CA GLY A 31 -14.95 19.23 -18.03
C GLY A 31 -15.25 18.18 -16.95
N LEU A 32 -14.76 16.95 -17.10
CA LEU A 32 -14.98 15.86 -16.15
C LEU A 32 -13.94 15.84 -15.03
N ILE A 33 -12.74 16.37 -15.29
CA ILE A 33 -11.67 16.52 -14.30
C ILE A 33 -11.02 17.90 -14.43
N ASP A 34 -10.33 18.31 -13.36
CA ASP A 34 -9.49 19.51 -13.31
C ASP A 34 -8.03 19.07 -13.08
N ARG A 35 -7.10 19.56 -13.91
CA ARG A 35 -5.67 19.23 -13.80
C ARG A 35 -5.10 19.63 -12.45
N ALA A 36 -5.48 20.81 -11.95
CA ALA A 36 -5.02 21.28 -10.64
C ALA A 36 -5.46 20.32 -9.51
N ARG A 37 -6.61 19.64 -9.69
CA ARG A 37 -7.08 18.63 -8.75
C ARG A 37 -6.31 17.32 -8.86
N VAL A 38 -5.91 16.92 -10.07
CA VAL A 38 -5.04 15.75 -10.28
C VAL A 38 -3.68 15.98 -9.63
N ASP A 39 -3.06 17.14 -9.88
CA ASP A 39 -1.76 17.50 -9.29
C ASP A 39 -1.82 17.50 -7.76
N ALA A 40 -2.86 18.10 -7.17
CA ALA A 40 -3.05 18.11 -5.72
C ALA A 40 -3.24 16.70 -5.12
N LEU A 41 -3.82 15.76 -5.88
CA LEU A 41 -3.93 14.36 -5.44
C LEU A 41 -2.57 13.66 -5.48
N ILE A 42 -1.78 13.89 -6.53
CA ILE A 42 -0.42 13.34 -6.65
C ILE A 42 0.43 13.83 -5.48
N GLU A 43 0.46 15.14 -5.23
CA GLU A 43 1.23 15.76 -4.15
C GLU A 43 0.86 15.16 -2.78
N ARG A 44 -0.43 14.97 -2.51
CA ARG A 44 -0.91 14.34 -1.28
C ARG A 44 -0.39 12.92 -1.10
N PHE A 45 -0.41 12.09 -2.15
CA PHE A 45 0.05 10.70 -2.04
C PHE A 45 1.58 10.58 -2.01
N GLU A 46 2.31 11.53 -2.59
CA GLU A 46 3.77 11.53 -2.62
C GLU A 46 4.40 12.12 -1.34
N HIS A 47 3.73 13.08 -0.69
CA HIS A 47 4.33 13.84 0.40
C HIS A 47 3.57 13.79 1.72
N ASP A 48 2.24 13.78 1.70
CA ASP A 48 1.44 13.88 2.92
C ASP A 48 1.13 12.51 3.54
N LEU A 49 0.93 11.50 2.69
CA LEU A 49 0.57 10.14 3.12
C LEU A 49 1.79 9.22 3.14
N GLY A 50 1.93 8.45 4.21
CA GLY A 50 3.04 7.51 4.36
C GLY A 50 3.00 6.72 5.66
N PRO A 51 3.95 5.78 5.83
CA PRO A 51 3.96 4.83 6.94
C PRO A 51 4.16 5.46 8.33
N MET A 52 4.51 6.73 8.39
CA MET A 52 4.76 7.43 9.66
C MET A 52 3.50 7.65 10.50
N ILE A 53 2.31 7.66 9.87
CA ILE A 53 1.03 7.72 10.61
C ILE A 53 0.83 6.42 11.38
N GLY A 54 0.92 5.27 10.71
CA GLY A 54 0.88 3.96 11.36
C GLY A 54 1.98 3.77 12.41
N ALA A 55 3.22 4.21 12.13
CA ALA A 55 4.32 4.14 13.08
C ALA A 55 4.04 4.91 14.39
N ARG A 56 3.40 6.09 14.29
CA ARG A 56 2.99 6.87 15.46
C ARG A 56 1.94 6.13 16.30
N LEU A 57 0.95 5.51 15.68
CA LEU A 57 -0.05 4.70 16.39
C LEU A 57 0.58 3.51 17.11
N VAL A 58 1.50 2.80 16.43
CA VAL A 58 2.25 1.68 17.03
C VAL A 58 3.04 2.15 18.24
N ALA A 59 3.82 3.24 18.10
CA ALA A 59 4.61 3.79 19.21
C ALA A 59 3.73 4.22 20.39
N LYS A 60 2.59 4.87 20.13
CA LYS A 60 1.62 5.24 21.17
C LYS A 60 1.07 4.01 21.88
N SER A 61 0.73 2.95 21.13
CA SER A 61 0.26 1.67 21.70
C SER A 61 1.29 0.95 22.59
N TRP A 62 2.59 1.22 22.40
CA TRP A 62 3.63 0.67 23.27
C TRP A 62 3.77 1.46 24.57
N LEU A 63 3.53 2.77 24.52
CA LEU A 63 3.70 3.66 25.67
C LEU A 63 2.44 3.76 26.53
N GLU A 64 1.26 3.55 25.94
CA GLU A 64 -0.04 3.79 26.57
C GLU A 64 -0.91 2.52 26.50
N PRO A 65 -0.94 1.70 27.57
CA PRO A 65 -1.73 0.46 27.59
C PRO A 65 -3.23 0.67 27.36
N GLU A 66 -3.82 1.73 27.93
CA GLU A 66 -5.24 2.04 27.72
C GLU A 66 -5.54 2.42 26.25
N PHE A 67 -4.60 3.12 25.58
CA PHE A 67 -4.73 3.42 24.17
C PHE A 67 -4.64 2.14 23.33
N ARG A 68 -3.72 1.23 23.68
CA ARG A 68 -3.61 -0.07 23.04
C ARG A 68 -4.90 -0.87 23.17
N GLU A 69 -5.50 -0.95 24.35
CA GLU A 69 -6.76 -1.68 24.56
C GLU A 69 -7.87 -1.12 23.66
N LYS A 70 -8.05 0.20 23.62
CA LYS A 70 -9.04 0.86 22.74
C LYS A 70 -8.76 0.60 21.26
N LEU A 71 -7.50 0.68 20.85
CA LEU A 71 -7.08 0.48 19.46
C LEU A 71 -7.35 -0.95 18.98
N LEU A 72 -7.26 -1.94 19.88
CA LEU A 72 -7.55 -3.35 19.56
C LEU A 72 -9.04 -3.68 19.60
N ASP A 73 -9.82 -2.95 20.40
CA ASP A 73 -11.27 -3.11 20.51
C ASP A 73 -12.01 -2.47 19.32
N ASP A 74 -11.70 -1.20 19.00
CA ASP A 74 -12.31 -0.46 17.90
C ASP A 74 -11.30 0.51 17.27
N ALA A 75 -10.54 0.01 16.30
CA ALA A 75 -9.57 0.83 15.60
C ALA A 75 -10.24 1.97 14.82
N ASP A 76 -11.41 1.76 14.23
CA ASP A 76 -12.13 2.77 13.45
C ASP A 76 -12.49 3.98 14.31
N GLN A 77 -12.95 3.75 15.55
CA GLN A 77 -13.23 4.82 16.49
C GLN A 77 -11.96 5.54 16.92
N VAL A 78 -10.88 4.80 17.21
CA VAL A 78 -9.59 5.42 17.56
C VAL A 78 -9.04 6.29 16.42
N LEU A 79 -9.11 5.83 15.17
CA LEU A 79 -8.67 6.62 14.02
C LEU A 79 -9.48 7.90 13.86
N LYS A 80 -10.80 7.85 14.08
CA LYS A 80 -11.67 9.04 14.08
C LYS A 80 -11.27 10.01 15.20
N ASP A 81 -11.03 9.52 16.40
CA ASP A 81 -10.65 10.34 17.57
C ASP A 81 -9.27 11.00 17.37
N GLU A 82 -8.33 10.29 16.74
CA GLU A 82 -7.01 10.80 16.35
C GLU A 82 -7.05 11.68 15.08
N GLN A 83 -8.24 11.94 14.53
CA GLN A 83 -8.46 12.74 13.32
C GLN A 83 -7.71 12.22 12.09
N ILE A 84 -7.48 10.91 12.03
CA ILE A 84 -6.87 10.24 10.89
C ILE A 84 -7.98 9.90 9.90
N GLN A 85 -7.93 10.55 8.73
CA GLN A 85 -8.97 10.43 7.71
C GLN A 85 -8.33 10.31 6.32
N GLY A 86 -8.96 9.52 5.45
CA GLY A 86 -8.55 9.37 4.06
C GLY A 86 -9.17 8.13 3.44
N ALA A 87 -8.71 7.79 2.24
CA ALA A 87 -9.17 6.63 1.51
C ALA A 87 -8.58 5.33 2.08
N GLU A 88 -9.29 4.24 1.85
CA GLU A 88 -8.88 2.85 2.15
C GLU A 88 -8.67 2.58 3.66
N ILE A 89 -9.42 3.27 4.52
CA ILE A 89 -9.41 3.06 5.99
C ILE A 89 -10.81 3.10 6.59
N GLU A 90 -11.83 2.84 5.78
CA GLU A 90 -13.23 2.84 6.19
C GLU A 90 -13.52 1.79 7.26
N HIS A 91 -12.77 0.68 7.23
CA HIS A 91 -12.71 -0.33 8.27
C HIS A 91 -11.28 -0.86 8.42
N VAL A 92 -10.74 -0.80 9.64
CA VAL A 92 -9.38 -1.22 9.96
C VAL A 92 -9.40 -2.22 11.11
N GLU A 93 -8.67 -3.33 10.93
CA GLU A 93 -8.41 -4.29 12.00
C GLU A 93 -6.91 -4.31 12.35
N ILE A 94 -6.61 -4.26 13.64
CA ILE A 94 -5.23 -4.31 14.12
C ILE A 94 -4.85 -5.74 14.47
N LYS A 95 -3.80 -6.26 13.80
CA LYS A 95 -3.29 -7.62 14.02
C LYS A 95 -2.02 -7.58 14.86
N VAL A 96 -2.12 -8.05 16.09
CA VAL A 96 -1.03 -8.01 17.08
C VAL A 96 -0.10 -9.20 16.88
N ASN A 97 1.19 -8.91 16.66
CA ASN A 97 2.23 -9.92 16.84
C ASN A 97 2.48 -10.16 18.33
N GLU A 98 2.51 -11.43 18.72
CA GLU A 98 2.76 -11.89 20.08
C GLU A 98 3.90 -12.93 20.08
N PRO A 99 4.48 -13.26 21.24
CA PRO A 99 5.44 -14.37 21.30
C PRO A 99 4.84 -15.65 20.68
N GLY A 100 5.47 -16.16 19.64
CA GLY A 100 5.02 -17.35 18.91
C GLY A 100 3.96 -17.09 17.82
N ILE A 101 3.49 -15.85 17.61
CA ILE A 101 2.52 -15.49 16.57
C ILE A 101 3.04 -14.32 15.74
N HIS A 102 3.12 -14.51 14.43
CA HIS A 102 3.47 -13.48 13.46
C HIS A 102 2.35 -13.28 12.44
N ASN A 103 1.89 -12.05 12.26
CA ASN A 103 0.86 -11.69 11.29
C ASN A 103 1.49 -11.04 10.06
N VAL A 104 0.96 -11.38 8.88
CA VAL A 104 1.34 -10.77 7.60
C VAL A 104 0.08 -10.52 6.75
N VAL A 105 0.05 -9.42 5.99
CA VAL A 105 -1.14 -8.97 5.23
C VAL A 105 -0.88 -9.03 3.72
N VAL A 106 -1.91 -9.33 2.94
CA VAL A 106 -1.89 -9.38 1.46
C VAL A 106 -3.26 -8.99 0.88
N CYS A 107 -3.32 -8.50 -0.37
CA CYS A 107 -4.53 -8.61 -1.22
C CYS A 107 -4.19 -9.58 -2.36
N THR A 108 -4.63 -10.83 -2.28
CA THR A 108 -4.33 -11.83 -3.33
C THR A 108 -4.92 -11.42 -4.67
N LEU A 109 -6.10 -10.79 -4.66
CA LEU A 109 -6.83 -10.41 -5.87
C LEU A 109 -6.30 -9.13 -6.55
N CYS A 110 -5.57 -8.29 -5.82
CA CYS A 110 -5.40 -6.89 -6.21
C CYS A 110 -4.19 -6.20 -5.55
N SER A 111 -4.45 -5.16 -4.76
CA SER A 111 -3.52 -4.32 -4.03
C SER A 111 -4.16 -3.56 -2.87
N CYS A 112 -5.29 -4.02 -2.29
CA CYS A 112 -5.95 -3.37 -1.14
C CYS A 112 -4.91 -3.09 -0.04
N TYR A 113 -4.93 -1.88 0.52
CA TYR A 113 -3.92 -1.46 1.49
C TYR A 113 -4.38 -0.18 2.20
N PRO A 114 -4.10 0.02 3.50
CA PRO A 114 -4.66 1.15 4.24
C PRO A 114 -3.92 2.46 3.95
N TRP A 115 -4.28 3.15 2.86
CA TRP A 115 -3.52 4.28 2.32
C TRP A 115 -3.38 5.44 3.29
N ALA A 116 -4.44 5.81 4.00
CA ALA A 116 -4.38 6.91 4.95
C ALA A 116 -3.51 6.61 6.19
N LEU A 117 -3.13 5.35 6.42
CA LEU A 117 -2.24 4.95 7.51
C LEU A 117 -0.81 4.65 7.05
N LEU A 118 -0.67 4.02 5.89
CA LEU A 118 0.58 3.43 5.44
C LEU A 118 1.10 3.99 4.11
N GLY A 119 0.36 4.88 3.46
CA GLY A 119 0.65 5.37 2.12
C GLY A 119 0.34 4.36 1.02
N LEU A 120 0.78 4.64 -0.21
CA LEU A 120 0.62 3.70 -1.32
C LEU A 120 1.44 2.42 -1.09
N PRO A 121 0.90 1.24 -1.45
CA PRO A 121 1.60 -0.02 -1.20
C PRO A 121 2.89 -0.13 -2.02
N PRO A 122 3.93 -0.78 -1.46
CA PRO A 122 5.16 -1.07 -2.18
C PRO A 122 4.93 -1.82 -3.50
N SER A 123 5.86 -1.69 -4.45
CA SER A 123 5.76 -2.39 -5.74
C SER A 123 5.67 -3.91 -5.59
N TRP A 124 6.45 -4.49 -4.68
CA TRP A 124 6.44 -5.94 -4.40
C TRP A 124 5.12 -6.43 -3.81
N TYR A 125 4.41 -5.59 -3.03
CA TYR A 125 3.13 -5.97 -2.43
C TYR A 125 2.06 -6.23 -3.50
N LYS A 126 2.14 -5.47 -4.60
CA LYS A 126 1.21 -5.55 -5.74
C LYS A 126 1.56 -6.67 -6.72
N SER A 127 2.75 -7.25 -6.59
CA SER A 127 3.31 -8.18 -7.57
C SER A 127 2.68 -9.59 -7.44
N PRO A 128 2.56 -10.34 -8.55
CA PRO A 128 2.06 -11.71 -8.51
C PRO A 128 2.90 -12.63 -7.61
N GLU A 129 4.21 -12.38 -7.50
CA GLU A 129 5.14 -13.18 -6.70
C GLU A 129 4.75 -13.14 -5.22
N TYR A 130 4.55 -11.94 -4.65
CA TYR A 130 4.11 -11.84 -3.25
C TYR A 130 2.69 -12.39 -3.09
N ARG A 131 1.76 -11.91 -3.92
CA ARG A 131 0.32 -12.18 -3.78
C ARG A 131 -0.03 -13.66 -3.90
N SER A 132 0.63 -14.41 -4.79
CA SER A 132 0.35 -15.83 -4.97
C SER A 132 1.05 -16.73 -3.96
N ARG A 133 2.19 -16.30 -3.41
CA ARG A 133 3.06 -17.16 -2.59
C ARG A 133 2.86 -16.96 -1.10
N VAL A 134 2.64 -15.74 -0.62
CA VAL A 134 2.56 -15.47 0.82
C VAL A 134 1.43 -16.24 1.51
N VAL A 135 0.33 -16.54 0.81
CA VAL A 135 -0.77 -17.36 1.32
C VAL A 135 -0.49 -18.87 1.34
N ARG A 136 0.54 -19.35 0.64
CA ARG A 136 0.86 -20.78 0.49
C ARG A 136 2.15 -21.18 1.19
N GLU A 137 3.18 -20.35 1.08
CA GLU A 137 4.51 -20.57 1.65
C GLU A 137 5.04 -19.31 2.38
N PRO A 138 4.27 -18.75 3.34
CA PRO A 138 4.59 -17.46 3.96
C PRO A 138 5.99 -17.41 4.57
N ARG A 139 6.42 -18.50 5.23
CA ARG A 139 7.74 -18.58 5.87
C ARG A 139 8.88 -18.37 4.87
N LYS A 140 8.77 -18.95 3.67
CA LYS A 140 9.78 -18.83 2.61
C LYS A 140 9.79 -17.42 2.02
N VAL A 141 8.61 -16.83 1.79
CA VAL A 141 8.49 -15.44 1.31
C VAL A 141 9.13 -14.48 2.33
N LEU A 142 8.86 -14.64 3.62
CA LEU A 142 9.46 -13.83 4.68
C LEU A 142 10.99 -14.01 4.74
N GLU A 143 11.49 -15.24 4.58
CA GLU A 143 12.94 -15.51 4.52
C GLU A 143 13.63 -14.81 3.34
N GLU A 144 13.01 -14.81 2.15
CA GLU A 144 13.49 -14.07 0.96
C GLU A 144 13.52 -12.54 1.20
N MET A 145 12.65 -12.04 2.08
CA MET A 145 12.63 -10.64 2.51
C MET A 145 13.58 -10.35 3.69
N GLY A 146 14.38 -11.34 4.10
CA GLY A 146 15.37 -11.21 5.18
C GLY A 146 14.82 -11.45 6.59
N MET A 147 13.62 -12.02 6.72
CA MET A 147 12.98 -12.31 8.01
C MET A 147 12.88 -13.82 8.26
N SER A 148 13.81 -14.35 9.06
CA SER A 148 13.75 -15.73 9.54
C SER A 148 12.99 -15.80 10.87
N LEU A 149 11.94 -16.62 10.91
CA LEU A 149 11.13 -16.87 12.11
C LEU A 149 11.41 -18.27 12.66
N ASP A 150 11.30 -18.42 13.99
CA ASP A 150 11.42 -19.72 14.64
C ASP A 150 10.45 -20.73 13.99
N PRO A 151 10.85 -22.01 13.82
CA PRO A 151 10.01 -23.03 13.17
C PRO A 151 8.63 -23.17 13.82
N ASP A 152 8.57 -22.99 15.15
CA ASP A 152 7.36 -23.11 15.95
C ASP A 152 6.51 -21.84 15.98
N THR A 153 6.95 -20.74 15.35
CA THR A 153 6.15 -19.52 15.22
C THR A 153 4.98 -19.77 14.28
N GLU A 154 3.76 -19.58 14.76
CA GLU A 154 2.55 -19.55 13.95
C GLU A 154 2.57 -18.31 13.05
N ILE A 155 2.39 -18.48 11.74
CA ILE A 155 2.24 -17.36 10.80
C ILE A 155 0.78 -17.26 10.38
N ARG A 156 0.14 -16.14 10.70
CA ARG A 156 -1.23 -15.81 10.29
C ARG A 156 -1.19 -14.87 9.10
N VAL A 157 -1.69 -15.35 7.96
CA VAL A 157 -1.79 -14.56 6.73
C VAL A 157 -3.20 -14.00 6.62
N TRP A 158 -3.31 -12.69 6.49
CA TRP A 158 -4.58 -11.97 6.36
C TRP A 158 -4.74 -11.48 4.92
N ASP A 159 -5.66 -12.11 4.20
CA ASP A 159 -6.03 -11.70 2.85
C ASP A 159 -7.13 -10.63 2.91
N SER A 160 -6.90 -9.51 2.23
CA SER A 160 -7.78 -8.33 2.22
C SER A 160 -8.83 -8.47 1.10
N SER A 161 -9.71 -9.46 1.26
CA SER A 161 -10.73 -9.88 0.28
C SER A 161 -12.11 -9.28 0.49
#